data_AF-A0A511JLX5-F1
#
_entry.id   AF-A0A511JLX5-F1
#
_cell.length_a   1.000
_cell.length_b   1.000
_cell.length_c   1.000
_cell.angle_alpha   90.00
_cell.angle_beta   90.00
_cell.angle_gamma   90.00
#
_symmetry.space_group_name_H-M   'P 1'
#
loop_
_entity.id
_entity.type
_entity.pdbx_description
1 polymer ?
#
loop_
_entity_poly.entity_id
_entity_poly.type
_entity_poly.pdbx_seq_one_letter_code
_entity_poly.pdbx_strand_id
1 'polypeptide(L)'
;MSDHHEPPMTKEDFVRALAEVPGAGPIIDEHYKDMEGELLGHLLMADMQRFAEDLHRRGDTDTLHLLLAVVDAGFRTGDEYLVNAVEVSFVENTLVWDPAYADFIAAWPAALQVVADSQGRWRPPSPSIDRASAHPLHMPPPPTRAQNRSFFDRWRAR
;
A
#
# COMPACT_ATOMS: atom_id res chain seq x y z
N MET A 1 -11.00 25.78 28.01
CA MET A 1 -9.94 25.28 27.10
C MET A 1 -10.68 24.47 26.07
N SER A 2 -10.91 25.04 24.89
CA SER A 2 -11.51 24.29 23.80
C SER A 2 -10.44 23.32 23.28
N ASP A 3 -10.69 22.03 23.37
CA ASP A 3 -9.91 21.02 22.67
C ASP A 3 -10.05 21.30 21.17
N HIS A 4 -9.04 21.96 20.59
CA HIS A 4 -8.87 22.01 19.15
C HIS A 4 -8.37 20.63 18.70
N HIS A 5 -9.28 19.65 18.66
CA HIS A 5 -9.02 18.42 17.92
C HIS A 5 -9.11 18.80 16.44
N GLU A 6 -7.95 18.94 15.79
CA GLU A 6 -7.90 19.12 14.34
C GLU A 6 -8.60 17.91 13.70
N PRO A 7 -9.50 18.12 12.72
CA PRO A 7 -10.20 17.02 12.08
C PRO A 7 -9.18 16.08 11.42
N PRO A 8 -9.41 14.75 11.44
CA PRO A 8 -8.52 13.81 10.79
C PRO A 8 -8.46 14.05 9.29
N MET A 9 -7.31 13.73 8.69
CA MET A 9 -7.11 13.78 7.24
C MET A 9 -8.14 12.88 6.56
N THR A 10 -8.91 13.45 5.64
CA THR A 10 -9.88 12.73 4.82
C THR A 10 -9.21 12.02 3.64
N LYS A 11 -9.93 11.13 2.97
CA LYS A 11 -9.45 10.49 1.72
C LYS A 11 -9.20 11.51 0.62
N GLU A 12 -10.02 12.55 0.56
CA GLU A 12 -9.90 13.63 -0.41
C GLU A 12 -8.67 14.51 -0.12
N ASP A 13 -8.37 14.79 1.15
CA ASP A 13 -7.12 15.45 1.56
C ASP A 13 -5.90 14.61 1.16
N PHE A 14 -5.98 13.30 1.41
CA PHE A 14 -4.93 12.37 1.07
C PHE A 14 -4.68 12.30 -0.45
N VAL A 15 -5.74 12.21 -1.26
CA VAL A 15 -5.62 12.23 -2.73
C VAL A 15 -5.03 13.55 -3.23
N ARG A 16 -5.43 14.68 -2.64
CA ARG A 16 -4.82 15.99 -2.98
C ARG A 16 -3.33 16.00 -2.67
N ALA A 17 -2.91 15.49 -1.52
CA ALA A 17 -1.50 15.40 -1.17
C ALA A 17 -0.72 14.44 -2.10
N LEU A 18 -1.33 13.30 -2.48
CA LEU A 18 -0.73 12.38 -3.44
C LEU A 18 -0.55 13.00 -4.82
N ALA A 19 -1.48 13.84 -5.27
CA ALA A 19 -1.40 14.48 -6.59
C ALA A 19 -0.17 15.41 -6.73
N GLU A 20 0.37 15.91 -5.62
CA GLU A 20 1.60 16.71 -5.59
C GLU A 20 2.87 15.86 -5.72
N VAL A 21 2.77 14.53 -5.58
CA VAL A 21 3.90 13.62 -5.76
C VAL A 21 4.16 13.45 -7.26
N PRO A 22 5.40 13.72 -7.75
CA PRO A 22 5.74 13.54 -9.16
C PRO A 22 5.40 12.14 -9.67
N GLY A 23 4.60 12.07 -10.73
CA GLY A 23 4.20 10.79 -11.36
C GLY A 23 3.03 10.05 -10.71
N ALA A 24 2.51 10.51 -9.57
CA ALA A 24 1.32 9.89 -8.95
C ALA A 24 0.00 10.27 -9.65
N GLY A 25 -0.08 11.48 -10.22
CA GLY A 25 -1.27 11.99 -10.93
C GLY A 25 -1.87 11.01 -11.95
N PRO A 26 -1.08 10.48 -12.91
CA PRO A 26 -1.58 9.50 -13.87
C PRO A 26 -2.15 8.22 -13.25
N ILE A 27 -1.60 7.78 -12.11
CA ILE A 27 -2.09 6.58 -11.40
C ILE A 27 -3.44 6.90 -10.72
N ILE A 28 -3.58 8.08 -10.13
CA ILE A 28 -4.84 8.56 -9.53
C ILE A 28 -5.93 8.67 -10.61
N ASP A 29 -5.61 9.26 -11.77
CA ASP A 29 -6.53 9.40 -12.89
C ASP A 29 -6.99 8.04 -13.41
N GLU A 30 -6.05 7.10 -13.55
CA GLU A 30 -6.34 5.74 -13.99
C GLU A 30 -7.20 4.98 -12.96
N HIS A 31 -6.91 5.15 -11.67
CA HIS A 31 -7.72 4.59 -10.58
C HIS A 31 -9.16 5.08 -10.66
N TYR A 32 -9.40 6.38 -10.80
CA TYR A 32 -10.75 6.93 -10.95
C TYR A 32 -11.44 6.39 -12.19
N LYS A 33 -10.73 6.28 -13.32
CA LYS A 33 -11.29 5.72 -14.55
C LYS A 33 -11.73 4.28 -14.38
N ASP A 34 -10.90 3.46 -13.74
CA ASP A 34 -11.16 2.01 -13.58
C ASP A 34 -12.22 1.72 -12.51
N MET A 35 -12.40 2.65 -11.57
CA MET A 35 -13.41 2.58 -10.51
C MET A 35 -14.67 3.41 -10.83
N GLU A 36 -14.91 3.72 -12.11
CA GLU A 36 -16.13 4.39 -12.57
C GLU A 36 -16.38 5.74 -11.85
N GLY A 37 -15.30 6.44 -11.49
CA GLY A 37 -15.31 7.71 -10.75
C GLY A 37 -15.25 7.58 -9.23
N GLU A 38 -15.18 6.37 -8.67
CA GLU A 38 -15.17 6.15 -7.22
C GLU A 38 -13.77 6.13 -6.59
N LEU A 39 -13.64 6.78 -5.42
CA LEU A 39 -12.41 6.72 -4.61
C LEU A 39 -12.39 5.50 -3.69
N LEU A 40 -11.83 4.39 -4.20
CA LEU A 40 -11.63 3.16 -3.42
C LEU A 40 -10.26 3.16 -2.74
N GLY A 41 -10.20 3.67 -1.51
CA GLY A 41 -8.93 3.96 -0.81
C GLY A 41 -7.98 2.77 -0.67
N HIS A 42 -8.46 1.54 -0.41
CA HIS A 42 -7.61 0.35 -0.40
C HIS A 42 -6.95 0.06 -1.76
N LEU A 43 -7.69 0.23 -2.86
CA LEU A 43 -7.16 -0.04 -4.19
C LEU A 43 -6.15 1.04 -4.59
N LEU A 44 -6.48 2.31 -4.32
CA LEU A 44 -5.55 3.40 -4.55
C LEU A 44 -4.26 3.20 -3.73
N MET A 45 -4.37 2.78 -2.47
CA MET A 45 -3.21 2.53 -1.62
C MET A 45 -2.35 1.36 -2.15
N ALA A 46 -2.97 0.30 -2.67
CA ALA A 46 -2.25 -0.79 -3.32
C ALA A 46 -1.53 -0.32 -4.60
N ASP A 47 -2.15 0.58 -5.37
CA ASP A 47 -1.50 1.20 -6.54
C ASP A 47 -0.33 2.11 -6.14
N MET A 48 -0.46 2.87 -5.05
CA MET A 48 0.63 3.66 -4.47
C MET A 48 1.78 2.79 -3.94
N GLN A 49 1.48 1.63 -3.36
CA GLN A 49 2.51 0.68 -2.93
C GLN A 49 3.33 0.17 -4.12
N ARG A 50 2.67 -0.24 -5.21
CA ARG A 50 3.37 -0.68 -6.44
C ARG A 50 4.21 0.43 -7.03
N PHE A 51 3.72 1.66 -6.97
CA PHE A 51 4.46 2.84 -7.41
C PHE A 51 5.69 3.11 -6.53
N ALA A 52 5.56 3.00 -5.21
CA ALA A 52 6.67 3.12 -4.27
C ALA A 52 7.74 2.06 -4.51
N GLU A 53 7.34 0.81 -4.74
CA GLU A 53 8.26 -0.29 -5.05
C GLU A 53 8.99 -0.05 -6.38
N ASP A 54 8.28 0.44 -7.40
CA ASP A 54 8.89 0.81 -8.66
C ASP A 54 9.92 1.94 -8.49
N LEU A 55 9.55 3.02 -7.81
CA LEU A 55 10.43 4.13 -7.47
C LEU A 55 11.71 3.66 -6.77
N HIS A 56 11.57 2.77 -5.78
CA HIS A 56 12.69 2.16 -5.09
C HIS A 56 13.59 1.38 -6.05
N ARG A 57 13.00 0.53 -6.91
CA ARG A 57 13.72 -0.32 -7.87
C ARG A 57 14.54 0.48 -8.88
N ARG A 58 14.06 1.64 -9.33
CA ARG A 58 14.79 2.56 -10.22
C ARG A 58 15.72 3.54 -9.48
N GLY A 59 15.75 3.51 -8.15
CA GLY A 59 16.58 4.40 -7.34
C GLY A 59 16.12 5.86 -7.34
N ASP A 60 14.84 6.12 -7.62
CA ASP A 60 14.23 7.45 -7.59
C ASP A 60 13.87 7.82 -6.14
N THR A 61 14.91 8.13 -5.37
CA THR A 61 14.81 8.32 -3.91
C THR A 61 14.00 9.55 -3.54
N ASP A 62 14.09 10.63 -4.31
CA ASP A 62 13.44 11.90 -3.96
C ASP A 62 11.91 11.77 -4.07
N THR A 63 11.43 11.21 -5.17
CA THR A 63 10.00 10.96 -5.37
C THR A 63 9.49 9.90 -4.40
N LEU A 64 10.29 8.86 -4.12
CA LEU A 64 9.96 7.86 -3.10
C LEU A 64 9.77 8.49 -1.71
N HIS A 65 10.68 9.38 -1.29
CA HIS A 65 10.56 10.06 -0.01
C HIS A 65 9.32 10.95 0.07
N LEU A 66 8.99 11.68 -1.00
CA LEU A 66 7.77 12.49 -1.05
C LEU A 66 6.51 11.62 -0.92
N LEU A 67 6.45 10.51 -1.66
CA LEU A 67 5.34 9.56 -1.57
C LEU A 67 5.19 8.99 -0.16
N LEU A 68 6.28 8.49 0.41
CA LEU A 68 6.28 7.89 1.74
C LEU A 68 5.91 8.90 2.83
N ALA A 69 6.29 10.18 2.67
CA ALA A 69 5.89 11.23 3.58
C ALA A 69 4.36 11.47 3.56
N VAL A 70 3.73 11.42 2.39
CA VAL A 70 2.27 11.51 2.27
C VAL A 70 1.59 10.29 2.89
N VAL A 71 2.10 9.08 2.65
CA VAL A 71 1.58 7.84 3.24
C VAL A 71 1.70 7.86 4.77
N ASP A 72 2.84 8.29 5.32
CA ASP A 72 3.03 8.44 6.77
C ASP A 72 2.10 9.48 7.39
N ALA A 73 1.89 10.61 6.72
CA ALA A 73 0.92 11.62 7.15
C ALA A 73 -0.50 11.05 7.20
N GLY A 74 -0.91 10.32 6.15
CA GLY A 74 -2.19 9.63 6.09
C GLY A 74 -2.34 8.57 7.19
N PHE A 75 -1.27 7.83 7.51
CA PHE A 75 -1.27 6.85 8.59
C PHE A 75 -1.37 7.48 9.99
N ARG A 76 -0.70 8.61 10.21
CA ARG A 76 -0.66 9.25 11.54
C ARG A 76 -1.89 10.10 11.85
N THR A 77 -2.46 10.73 10.82
CA THR A 77 -3.47 11.77 10.99
C THR A 77 -4.79 11.46 10.29
N GLY A 78 -4.84 10.38 9.51
CA GLY A 78 -6.03 9.94 8.79
C GLY A 78 -7.13 9.43 9.69
N ASP A 79 -8.34 9.35 9.12
CA ASP A 79 -9.43 8.60 9.72
C ASP A 79 -9.12 7.09 9.79
N GLU A 80 -9.92 6.35 10.56
CA GLU A 80 -9.73 4.91 10.76
C GLU A 80 -9.67 4.11 9.44
N TYR A 81 -10.35 4.59 8.39
CA TYR A 81 -10.35 3.94 7.09
C TYR A 81 -9.02 4.17 6.38
N LEU A 82 -8.50 5.40 6.37
CA LEU A 82 -7.22 5.71 5.73
C LEU A 82 -6.08 5.00 6.45
N VAL A 83 -6.10 4.99 7.78
CA VAL A 83 -5.14 4.22 8.60
C VAL A 83 -5.18 2.74 8.20
N ASN A 84 -6.37 2.13 8.16
CA ASN A 84 -6.51 0.73 7.79
C ASN A 84 -6.08 0.44 6.35
N ALA A 85 -6.33 1.37 5.41
CA ALA A 85 -5.87 1.23 4.04
C ALA A 85 -4.33 1.21 3.96
N VAL A 86 -3.63 2.06 4.72
CA VAL A 86 -2.16 2.02 4.78
C VAL A 86 -1.69 0.67 5.34
N GLU A 87 -2.23 0.22 6.47
CA GLU A 87 -1.79 -1.02 7.12
C GLU A 87 -1.96 -2.25 6.22
N VAL A 88 -3.11 -2.39 5.57
CA VAL A 88 -3.46 -3.62 4.82
C VAL A 88 -3.01 -3.53 3.36
N SER A 89 -3.11 -2.36 2.75
CA SER A 89 -2.91 -2.22 1.30
C SER A 89 -1.57 -1.61 0.93
N PHE A 90 -0.83 -1.04 1.88
CA PHE A 90 0.56 -0.61 1.68
C PHE A 90 1.55 -1.51 2.41
N VAL A 91 1.42 -1.62 3.74
CA VAL A 91 2.38 -2.34 4.58
C VAL A 91 2.31 -3.85 4.29
N GLU A 92 1.15 -4.48 4.51
CA GLU A 92 1.02 -5.93 4.33
C GLU A 92 1.30 -6.35 2.88
N ASN A 93 0.87 -5.54 1.91
CA ASN A 93 1.06 -5.82 0.49
C ASN A 93 2.53 -5.77 0.04
N THR A 94 3.43 -5.17 0.84
CA THR A 94 4.88 -5.18 0.59
C THR A 94 5.54 -6.51 0.96
N LEU A 95 4.80 -7.48 1.49
CA LEU A 95 5.33 -8.78 1.89
C LEU A 95 6.44 -8.61 2.95
N VAL A 96 6.15 -7.89 4.02
CA VAL A 96 7.14 -7.48 5.07
C VAL A 96 7.89 -8.63 5.75
N TRP A 97 7.46 -9.87 5.52
CA TRP A 97 8.14 -11.10 5.96
C TRP A 97 9.22 -11.60 4.99
N ASP A 98 9.26 -11.12 3.75
CA ASP A 98 10.22 -11.54 2.73
C ASP A 98 11.51 -10.69 2.82
N PRO A 99 12.68 -11.31 3.10
CA PRO A 99 13.95 -10.60 3.17
C PRO A 99 14.31 -9.82 1.91
N ALA A 100 13.76 -10.16 0.74
CA ALA A 100 13.98 -9.43 -0.51
C ALA A 100 13.49 -7.97 -0.43
N TYR A 101 12.56 -7.66 0.49
CA TYR A 101 12.01 -6.32 0.68
C TYR A 101 12.67 -5.55 1.83
N ALA A 102 13.67 -6.10 2.51
CA ALA A 102 14.28 -5.48 3.68
C ALA A 102 14.86 -4.08 3.39
N ASP A 103 15.56 -3.93 2.26
CA ASP A 103 16.15 -2.64 1.87
C ASP A 103 15.07 -1.60 1.51
N PHE A 104 13.95 -2.04 0.93
CA PHE A 104 12.81 -1.16 0.64
C PHE A 104 12.13 -0.70 1.93
N ILE A 105 11.90 -1.62 2.87
CA ILE A 105 11.28 -1.32 4.17
C ILE A 105 12.18 -0.40 5.01
N ALA A 106 13.51 -0.57 4.93
CA ALA A 106 14.46 0.31 5.62
C ALA A 106 14.37 1.77 5.17
N ALA A 107 13.87 2.05 3.96
CA ALA A 107 13.65 3.39 3.45
C ALA A 107 12.35 4.05 3.97
N TRP A 108 11.50 3.30 4.67
CA TRP A 108 10.20 3.81 5.12
C TRP A 108 10.32 4.75 6.33
N PRO A 109 9.36 5.66 6.52
CA PRO A 109 9.19 6.39 7.77
C PRO A 109 9.05 5.45 8.97
N ALA A 110 9.58 5.88 10.12
CA ALA A 110 9.69 5.03 11.31
C ALA A 110 8.35 4.47 11.79
N ALA A 111 7.25 5.22 11.67
CA ALA A 111 5.94 4.73 12.06
C ALA A 111 5.51 3.52 11.20
N LEU A 112 5.76 3.56 9.89
CA LEU A 112 5.45 2.45 8.98
C LEU A 112 6.37 1.25 9.23
N GLN A 113 7.64 1.46 9.59
CA GLN A 113 8.55 0.38 9.99
C GLN A 113 8.05 -0.36 11.24
N VAL A 114 7.51 0.36 12.23
CA VAL A 114 6.92 -0.27 13.44
C VAL A 114 5.73 -1.17 13.07
N VAL A 115 4.87 -0.72 12.14
CA VAL A 115 3.76 -1.55 11.66
C VAL A 115 4.29 -2.77 10.90
N ALA A 116 5.26 -2.58 9.99
CA ALA A 116 5.89 -3.65 9.24
C ALA A 116 6.50 -4.72 10.17
N ASP A 117 7.22 -4.30 11.22
CA ASP A 117 7.77 -5.18 12.24
C ASP A 117 6.68 -5.95 12.98
N SER A 118 5.55 -5.31 13.30
CA SER A 118 4.44 -5.97 13.98
C SER A 118 3.76 -7.03 13.08
N GLN A 119 3.56 -6.71 11.80
CA GLN A 119 2.96 -7.60 10.81
C GLN A 119 3.90 -8.74 10.41
N GLY A 120 5.20 -8.48 10.26
CA GLY A 120 6.20 -9.50 9.94
C GLY A 120 6.37 -10.56 11.03
N ARG A 121 6.03 -10.21 12.28
CA ARG A 121 5.97 -11.18 13.40
C ARG A 121 4.75 -12.10 13.34
N TRP A 122 3.66 -11.67 12.70
CA TRP A 122 2.45 -12.48 12.53
C TRP A 122 2.57 -13.34 11.26
N ARG A 123 3.22 -14.51 11.40
CA ARG A 123 3.30 -15.51 10.33
C ARG A 123 2.13 -16.50 10.42
N PRO A 124 1.25 -16.64 9.42
CA PRO A 124 0.55 -17.91 9.22
C PRO A 124 1.59 -18.95 8.75
N PRO A 125 1.64 -20.17 9.32
CA PRO A 125 2.60 -21.18 8.88
C PRO A 125 2.40 -21.44 7.39
N SER A 126 3.42 -21.18 6.58
CA SER A 126 3.41 -21.57 5.17
C SER A 126 3.27 -23.10 5.12
N PRO A 127 2.35 -23.68 4.33
CA PRO A 127 2.41 -25.10 4.04
C PRO A 127 3.78 -25.37 3.42
N SER A 128 4.53 -26.30 4.00
CA SER A 128 5.83 -26.71 3.51
C SER A 128 5.66 -27.25 2.10
N ILE A 129 5.94 -26.44 1.09
CA ILE A 129 6.23 -26.95 -0.24
C ILE A 129 7.64 -27.52 -0.15
N ASP A 130 7.71 -28.83 -0.02
CA ASP A 130 8.94 -29.59 -0.10
C ASP A 130 9.64 -29.23 -1.43
N ARG A 131 10.79 -28.53 -1.34
CA ARG A 131 11.54 -28.04 -2.51
C ARG A 131 12.03 -29.16 -3.43
N ALA A 132 12.01 -30.42 -2.96
CA ALA A 132 12.37 -31.59 -3.76
C ALA A 132 11.34 -31.97 -4.83
N SER A 133 10.10 -31.46 -4.75
CA SER A 133 9.02 -31.70 -5.73
C SER A 133 8.71 -30.47 -6.59
N ALA A 134 9.52 -29.42 -6.53
CA ALA A 134 9.28 -28.19 -7.26
C ALA A 134 9.50 -28.40 -8.77
N HIS A 135 8.43 -28.75 -9.49
CA HIS A 135 8.26 -28.25 -10.85
C HIS A 135 8.46 -26.73 -10.82
N PRO A 136 9.10 -26.13 -11.85
CA PRO A 136 9.33 -24.70 -11.89
C PRO A 136 8.00 -24.00 -11.57
N LEU A 137 7.98 -23.25 -10.47
CA LEU A 137 6.83 -22.45 -10.08
C LEU A 137 6.56 -21.50 -11.25
N HIS A 138 5.58 -21.87 -12.06
CA HIS A 138 4.88 -20.93 -12.90
C HIS A 138 4.18 -20.01 -11.89
N MET A 139 4.87 -18.96 -11.46
CA MET A 139 4.22 -17.81 -10.86
C MET A 139 3.09 -17.47 -11.82
N PRO A 140 1.81 -17.57 -11.41
CA PRO A 140 0.76 -17.03 -12.24
C PRO A 140 1.12 -15.56 -12.50
N PRO A 141 0.86 -15.04 -13.70
CA PRO A 141 1.03 -13.62 -13.92
C PRO A 141 0.32 -12.85 -12.80
N PRO A 142 0.86 -11.70 -12.37
CA PRO A 142 0.21 -10.89 -11.34
C PRO A 142 -1.28 -10.75 -11.68
N PRO A 143 -2.17 -10.86 -10.68
CA PRO A 143 -3.60 -10.82 -10.93
C PRO A 143 -3.92 -9.56 -11.72
N THR A 144 -4.66 -9.76 -12.81
CA THR A 144 -5.15 -8.67 -13.62
C THR A 144 -6.00 -7.73 -12.77
N ARG A 145 -6.09 -6.46 -13.16
CA ARG A 145 -6.89 -5.45 -12.44
C ARG A 145 -8.34 -5.91 -12.18
N ALA A 146 -8.91 -6.68 -13.11
CA ALA A 146 -10.24 -7.30 -12.98
C ALA A 146 -10.32 -8.36 -11.86
N GLN A 147 -9.25 -9.13 -11.63
CA GLN A 147 -9.19 -10.13 -10.56
C GLN A 147 -9.05 -9.48 -9.18
N ASN A 148 -8.36 -8.34 -9.10
CA ASN A 148 -8.32 -7.54 -7.87
C ASN A 148 -9.70 -6.97 -7.53
N ARG A 149 -10.41 -6.36 -8.49
CA ARG A 149 -11.80 -5.91 -8.30
C ARG A 149 -12.68 -7.02 -7.73
N SER A 150 -12.63 -8.21 -8.33
CA SER A 150 -13.40 -9.38 -7.88
C SER A 150 -13.01 -9.88 -6.48
N PHE A 151 -11.73 -9.80 -6.10
CA PHE A 151 -11.28 -10.13 -4.74
C PHE A 151 -11.85 -9.16 -3.70
N PHE A 152 -11.83 -7.86 -3.98
CA PHE A 152 -12.33 -6.85 -3.06
C PHE A 152 -13.86 -6.71 -3.05
N ASP A 153 -14.54 -6.99 -4.16
CA ASP A 153 -16.01 -7.11 -4.21
C ASP A 153 -16.51 -8.24 -3.28
N ARG A 154 -15.78 -9.37 -3.23
CA ARG A 154 -16.06 -10.45 -2.28
C ARG A 154 -15.81 -10.07 -0.83
N TRP A 155 -14.89 -9.13 -0.59
CA TRP A 155 -14.58 -8.64 0.75
C TRP A 155 -15.63 -7.64 1.25
N ARG A 156 -16.20 -6.80 0.37
CA ARG A 156 -17.33 -5.90 0.66
C ARG A 156 -18.64 -6.61 1.03
N ALA A 157 -18.79 -7.88 0.66
CA ALA A 157 -20.00 -8.67 0.87
C ALA A 157 -20.03 -9.41 2.23
N ARG A 158 -19.06 -9.16 3.11
CA ARG A 158 -18.97 -9.67 4.49
C ARG A 158 -19.15 -8.55 5.50
#